data_AF-A0A955QZX5-F1
#
_entry.id   AF-A0A955QZX5-F1
#
_cell.length_a   1.000
_cell.length_b   1.000
_cell.length_c   1.000
_cell.angle_alpha   90.00
_cell.angle_beta   90.00
_cell.angle_gamma   90.00
#
_symmetry.space_group_name_H-M   'P 1'
#
loop_
_entity.id
_entity.type
_entity.pdbx_description
1 polymer ?
#
loop_
_entity_poly.entity_id
_entity_poly.type
_entity_poly.pdbx_seq_one_letter_code
_entity_poly.pdbx_strand_id
1 'polypeptide(L)'
;MNLTQQLRETFIQEHPLEAARYVEELPAQSAGEMLHTMDPQHIAAFLEYCLPGPTAEILKQYLPATSAVILSQLSTRSARAVLRQYDSSTQAS
;
A
#
# COMPACT_ATOMS: atom_id res chain seq x y z
N MET A 1 6.85 4.83 -20.97
CA MET A 1 7.28 4.79 -19.56
C MET A 1 8.06 6.07 -19.27
N ASN A 2 7.72 6.80 -18.21
CA ASN A 2 8.46 7.99 -17.78
C ASN A 2 9.67 7.58 -16.92
N LEU A 3 10.83 8.23 -17.07
CA LEU A 3 12.05 7.90 -16.32
C LEU A 3 11.82 7.85 -14.80
N THR A 4 11.04 8.78 -14.26
CA THR A 4 10.71 8.82 -12.83
C THR A 4 9.93 7.59 -12.37
N GLN A 5 9.01 7.11 -13.21
CA GLN A 5 8.25 5.88 -12.94
C GLN A 5 9.18 4.67 -12.91
N GLN A 6 10.08 4.55 -13.88
CA GLN A 6 11.02 3.44 -13.95
C GLN A 6 11.97 3.43 -12.74
N LEU A 7 12.50 4.59 -12.35
CA LEU A 7 13.35 4.71 -11.15
C LEU A 7 12.62 4.32 -9.88
N ARG A 8 11.36 4.74 -9.73
CA ARG A 8 10.51 4.34 -8.60
C ARG A 8 10.29 2.84 -8.55
N GLU A 9 9.87 2.24 -9.65
CA GLU A 9 9.61 0.79 -9.72
C GLU A 9 10.89 0.00 -9.44
N THR A 10 12.03 0.46 -9.97
CA THR A 10 13.34 -0.16 -9.70
C THR A 10 13.72 -0.02 -8.23
N PHE A 11 13.49 1.14 -7.61
CA PHE A 11 13.76 1.34 -6.18
C PHE A 11 12.90 0.41 -5.30
N ILE A 12 11.61 0.28 -5.60
CA ILE A 12 10.71 -0.63 -4.88
C ILE A 12 11.16 -2.08 -5.04
N GLN A 13 11.59 -2.48 -6.23
CA GLN A 13 12.01 -3.86 -6.51
C GLN A 13 13.34 -4.21 -5.84
N GLU A 14 14.35 -3.34 -5.93
CA GLU A 14 15.70 -3.61 -5.44
C GLU A 14 15.84 -3.32 -3.93
N HIS A 15 15.02 -2.42 -3.38
CA HIS A 15 15.09 -1.97 -1.98
C HIS A 15 13.69 -1.93 -1.32
N PRO A 16 12.97 -3.06 -1.24
CA PRO A 16 11.57 -3.08 -0.81
C PRO A 16 11.36 -2.61 0.62
N LEU A 17 12.30 -2.86 1.54
CA LEU A 17 12.19 -2.45 2.95
C LEU A 17 12.40 -0.94 3.11
N GLU A 18 13.39 -0.37 2.43
CA GLU A 18 13.66 1.05 2.42
C GLU A 18 12.53 1.82 1.73
N ALA A 19 12.01 1.27 0.63
CA ALA A 19 10.86 1.81 -0.07
C ALA A 19 9.60 1.78 0.81
N ALA A 20 9.36 0.68 1.55
CA ALA A 20 8.25 0.59 2.50
C ALA A 20 8.35 1.67 3.58
N ARG A 21 9.53 1.79 4.22
CA ARG A 21 9.76 2.83 5.24
C ARG A 21 9.52 4.24 4.70
N TYR A 22 10.02 4.53 3.50
CA TYR A 22 9.78 5.81 2.86
C TYR A 22 8.30 6.06 2.59
N VAL A 23 7.59 5.07 2.04
CA VAL A 23 6.15 5.16 1.74
C VAL A 23 5.31 5.33 3.00
N GLU A 24 5.68 4.69 4.11
CA GLU A 24 5.01 4.83 5.42
C GLU A 24 5.13 6.23 6.02
N GLU A 25 6.19 6.97 5.70
CA GLU A 25 6.41 8.34 6.14
C GLU A 25 5.65 9.37 5.29
N LEU A 26 5.14 8.96 4.11
CA LEU A 26 4.38 9.84 3.24
C LEU A 26 2.93 10.01 3.71
N PRO A 27 2.30 11.17 3.42
CA PRO A 27 0.85 11.28 3.47
C PRO A 27 0.20 10.19 2.62
N ALA A 28 -0.89 9.60 3.11
CA ALA A 28 -1.56 8.47 2.45
C ALA A 28 -1.90 8.75 0.98
N GLN A 29 -2.36 9.97 0.67
CA GLN A 29 -2.64 10.41 -0.70
C GLN A 29 -1.39 10.30 -1.60
N SER A 30 -0.25 10.84 -1.16
CA SER A 30 1.01 10.80 -1.92
C SER A 30 1.54 9.36 -2.09
N ALA A 31 1.40 8.53 -1.06
CA ALA A 31 1.71 7.10 -1.15
C ALA A 31 0.78 6.38 -2.15
N GLY A 32 -0.51 6.68 -2.14
CA GLY A 32 -1.49 6.18 -3.11
C GLY A 32 -1.12 6.56 -4.54
N GLU A 33 -0.83 7.84 -4.80
CA GLU A 33 -0.40 8.35 -6.10
C GLU A 33 0.91 7.71 -6.57
N MET A 34 1.85 7.50 -5.64
CA MET A 34 3.13 6.84 -5.91
C MET A 34 2.93 5.39 -6.41
N LEU A 35 1.97 4.68 -5.82
CA LEU A 35 1.71 3.27 -6.12
C LEU A 35 0.67 3.06 -7.23
N HIS A 36 -0.14 4.07 -7.58
CA HIS A 36 -1.28 3.92 -8.50
C HIS A 36 -0.90 3.37 -9.89
N THR A 37 0.32 3.60 -10.36
CA THR A 37 0.75 3.12 -11.68
C THR A 37 1.17 1.64 -11.69
N MET A 38 1.24 1.00 -10.52
CA MET A 38 1.63 -0.41 -10.40
C MET A 38 0.41 -1.32 -10.52
N ASP A 39 0.64 -2.55 -10.98
CA ASP A 39 -0.41 -3.58 -10.94
C ASP A 39 -0.81 -3.90 -9.48
N PRO A 40 -2.11 -4.10 -9.19
CA PRO A 40 -2.58 -4.44 -7.85
C PRO A 40 -1.84 -5.60 -7.17
N GLN A 41 -1.36 -6.59 -7.93
CA GLN A 41 -0.56 -7.69 -7.40
C GLN A 41 0.80 -7.24 -6.90
N HIS A 42 1.48 -6.38 -7.66
CA HIS A 42 2.77 -5.81 -7.24
C HIS A 42 2.59 -4.85 -6.06
N ILE A 43 1.49 -4.12 -6.01
CA ILE A 43 1.13 -3.29 -4.85
C ILE A 43 0.96 -4.18 -3.61
N ALA A 44 0.20 -5.27 -3.71
CA ALA A 44 0.01 -6.18 -2.59
C ALA A 44 1.34 -6.77 -2.10
N ALA A 45 2.18 -7.25 -3.01
CA ALA A 45 3.50 -7.79 -2.67
C ALA A 45 4.39 -6.74 -1.98
N PHE A 46 4.35 -5.48 -2.42
CA PHE A 46 5.07 -4.38 -1.77
C PHE A 46 4.49 -4.04 -0.38
N LEU A 47 3.17 -4.01 -0.23
CA LEU A 47 2.51 -3.69 1.04
C LEU A 47 2.71 -4.76 2.12
N GLU A 48 3.21 -5.94 1.79
CA GLU A 48 3.68 -6.94 2.79
C GLU A 48 4.88 -6.45 3.60
N TYR A 49 5.67 -5.51 3.05
CA TYR A 49 6.77 -4.88 3.75
C TYR A 49 6.32 -3.71 4.63
N CYS A 50 5.07 -3.27 4.48
CA CYS A 50 4.53 -2.10 5.17
C CYS A 50 3.78 -2.45 6.46
N LEU A 51 3.73 -1.49 7.38
CA LEU A 51 2.96 -1.55 8.62
C LEU A 51 1.45 -1.54 8.32
N PRO A 52 0.64 -2.29 9.10
CA PRO A 52 -0.80 -2.41 8.84
C PRO A 52 -1.58 -1.09 8.85
N GLY A 53 -1.16 -0.12 9.68
CA GLY A 53 -1.81 1.19 9.79
C GLY A 53 -1.66 2.04 8.53
N PRO A 54 -0.42 2.39 8.12
CA PRO A 54 -0.16 3.06 6.85
C PRO A 54 -0.79 2.34 5.64
N THR A 55 -0.68 1.01 5.59
CA THR A 55 -1.31 0.21 4.53
C THR A 55 -2.83 0.42 4.47
N ALA A 56 -3.52 0.45 5.61
CA ALA A 56 -4.95 0.73 5.64
C ALA A 56 -5.30 2.13 5.10
N GLU A 57 -4.54 3.16 5.49
CA GLU A 57 -4.75 4.53 5.01
C GLU A 57 -4.46 4.70 3.51
N ILE A 58 -3.43 4.01 3.00
CA ILE A 58 -3.13 3.95 1.57
C ILE A 58 -4.27 3.30 0.80
N LEU A 59 -4.79 2.17 1.29
CA LEU A 59 -5.90 1.47 0.65
C LEU A 59 -7.19 2.29 0.60
N LYS A 60 -7.39 3.23 1.53
CA LYS A 60 -8.53 4.18 1.49
C LYS A 60 -8.44 5.20 0.35
N GLN A 61 -7.26 5.38 -0.27
CA GLN A 61 -7.08 6.25 -1.43
C GLN A 61 -7.52 5.60 -2.75
N TYR A 62 -7.74 4.29 -2.76
CA TYR A 62 -8.19 3.55 -3.92
C TYR A 62 -9.72 3.39 -3.95
N LEU A 63 -10.26 3.11 -5.13
CA LEU A 63 -11.65 2.64 -5.25
C LEU A 63 -11.83 1.34 -4.46
N PRO A 64 -12.98 1.13 -3.78
CA PRO A 64 -13.20 -0.06 -2.95
C PRO A 64 -12.94 -1.39 -3.66
N ALA A 65 -13.25 -1.48 -4.96
CA ALA A 65 -12.98 -2.67 -5.76
C ALA A 65 -11.47 -2.95 -5.89
N THR A 66 -10.66 -1.92 -6.15
CA THR A 66 -9.19 -2.04 -6.23
C THR A 66 -8.60 -2.38 -4.88
N SER A 67 -9.06 -1.72 -3.80
CA SER A 67 -8.62 -2.02 -2.43
C SER A 67 -8.92 -3.47 -2.06
N ALA A 68 -10.11 -3.98 -2.42
CA ALA A 68 -10.49 -5.38 -2.19
C ALA A 68 -9.58 -6.35 -2.97
N VAL A 69 -9.25 -6.03 -4.23
CA VAL A 69 -8.31 -6.84 -5.02
C VAL A 69 -6.93 -6.88 -4.36
N ILE A 70 -6.38 -5.74 -3.93
CA ILE A 70 -5.08 -5.69 -3.25
C ILE A 70 -5.13 -6.47 -1.92
N LEU A 71 -6.16 -6.25 -1.09
CA LEU A 71 -6.37 -6.96 0.18
C LEU A 71 -6.46 -8.48 0.00
N SER A 72 -7.10 -8.94 -1.07
CA SER A 72 -7.24 -10.38 -1.36
C SER A 72 -5.93 -11.07 -1.73
N GLN A 73 -4.93 -10.29 -2.13
CA GLN A 73 -3.61 -10.77 -2.54
C GLN A 73 -2.56 -10.68 -1.44
N LEU A 74 -2.85 -9.97 -0.35
CA LEU A 74 -2.05 -10.04 0.87
C LEU A 74 -2.19 -11.42 1.52
N SER A 75 -1.14 -11.81 2.23
CA SER A 75 -1.15 -12.93 3.16
C SER A 75 -2.28 -12.77 4.17
N THR A 76 -2.87 -13.88 4.59
CA THR A 76 -4.00 -13.88 5.53
C THR A 76 -3.66 -13.13 6.82
N ARG A 77 -2.40 -13.17 7.27
CA ARG A 77 -1.94 -12.45 8.46
C ARG A 77 -1.97 -10.94 8.23
N SER A 78 -1.39 -10.46 7.13
CA SER A 78 -1.30 -9.04 6.78
C SER A 78 -2.68 -8.47 6.50
N ALA A 79 -3.49 -9.14 5.67
CA ALA A 79 -4.87 -8.75 5.38
C ALA A 79 -5.70 -8.56 6.66
N ARG A 80 -5.65 -9.52 7.59
CA ARG A 80 -6.35 -9.41 8.89
C ARG A 80 -5.85 -8.24 9.73
N ALA A 81 -4.55 -7.95 9.71
CA ALA A 81 -3.99 -6.84 10.47
C ALA A 81 -4.40 -5.49 9.89
N VAL A 82 -4.37 -5.36 8.56
CA VAL A 82 -4.79 -4.17 7.83
C VAL A 82 -6.28 -3.90 8.04
N LEU A 83 -7.15 -4.91 7.92
CA LEU A 83 -8.60 -4.76 8.14
C LEU A 83 -8.93 -4.23 9.54
N ARG A 84 -8.22 -4.68 10.59
CA ARG A 84 -8.41 -4.14 11.95
C ARG A 84 -8.12 -2.64 12.02
N GLN A 85 -7.09 -2.17 11.30
CA GLN A 85 -6.74 -0.75 11.24
C GLN A 85 -7.71 0.03 10.35
N TYR A 86 -8.20 -0.60 9.28
CA TYR A 86 -9.17 -0.02 8.35
C TYR A 86 -10.46 0.43 9.05
N ASP A 87 -10.95 -0.38 10.00
CA ASP A 87 -12.16 -0.12 10.78
C ASP A 87 -11.91 0.77 12.01
N SER A 88 -10.67 0.96 12.44
CA SER A 88 -10.37 1.71 13.67
C SER A 88 -10.79 3.18 13.62
N SER A 89 -10.90 3.77 12.41
CA SER A 89 -11.47 5.10 12.21
C SER A 89 -13.00 5.17 12.35
N THR A 90 -13.70 4.03 12.41
CA THR A 90 -15.16 3.96 12.64
C THR A 90 -15.54 3.77 14.11
N GLN A 91 -14.57 3.52 15.00
CA GLN A 91 -14.81 3.31 16.43
C GLN A 91 -14.61 4.58 17.29
N ALA A 92 -14.24 5.70 16.66
CA ALA A 92 -14.17 7.01 17.31
C ALA A 92 -15.40 7.86 16.95
N SER A 93 -16.59 7.39 17.30
CA SER A 93 -17.86 8.14 17.25
C SER A 93 -18.72 7.82 18.46
#